data_AF-A0A126ZCY0-F1
#
_entry.id   AF-A0A126ZCY0-F1
#
_cell.length_a   1.000
_cell.length_b   1.000
_cell.length_c   1.000
_cell.angle_alpha   90.00
_cell.angle_beta   90.00
_cell.angle_gamma   90.00
#
_symmetry.space_group_name_H-M   'P 1'
#
loop_
_entity.id
_entity.type
_entity.pdbx_description
1 polymer ?
#
loop_
_entity_poly.entity_id
_entity_poly.type
_entity_poly.pdbx_seq_one_letter_code
_entity_poly.pdbx_strand_id
1 'polypeptide(L)'
;MATAPPLDNPGDALIAAQAQNETLTAQIADLNELLAKPLDEILAERDKFKEAAAAWDVFGAMWMLSQRAMKRVALDLAAAQGVSEEEVVARAMTLANDVLNGDGVDLGGTVAKAQLEHIDRHRAFLRKQFRQP
;
A
#
# COMPACT_ATOMS: atom_id res chain seq x y z
N MET A 1 51.41 44.99 9.54
CA MET A 1 51.01 43.57 9.52
C MET A 1 51.17 43.04 10.94
N ALA A 2 50.07 42.90 11.68
CA ALA A 2 50.12 42.37 13.04
C ALA A 2 50.28 40.84 12.96
N THR A 3 51.45 40.37 13.38
CA THR A 3 51.78 38.96 13.52
C THR A 3 50.86 38.32 14.56
N ALA A 4 50.20 37.22 14.18
CA ALA A 4 49.42 36.40 15.08
C ALA A 4 50.26 36.02 16.32
N PRO A 5 49.67 35.99 17.52
CA PRO A 5 50.39 35.62 18.74
C PRO A 5 50.98 34.21 18.59
N PRO A 6 52.15 33.94 19.20
CA PRO A 6 52.76 32.62 19.14
C PRO A 6 51.79 31.61 19.76
N LEU A 7 51.57 30.49 19.07
CA LEU A 7 50.78 29.39 19.58
C LEU A 7 51.51 28.84 20.81
N ASP A 8 50.99 29.12 22.00
CA ASP A 8 51.43 28.49 23.24
C ASP A 8 51.43 26.97 23.04
N ASN A 9 52.64 26.39 23.08
CA ASN A 9 52.99 24.99 22.89
C ASN A 9 52.22 24.21 21.79
N PRO A 10 52.75 24.10 20.55
CA PRO A 10 52.11 23.37 19.46
C PRO A 10 51.84 21.88 19.76
N GLY A 11 52.54 21.28 20.74
CA GLY A 11 52.25 19.92 21.22
C GLY A 11 50.92 19.84 21.98
N ASP A 12 50.60 20.83 22.80
CA ASP A 12 49.36 20.87 23.58
C ASP A 12 48.15 21.16 22.68
N ALA A 13 48.34 22.02 21.67
CA ALA A 13 47.34 22.27 20.63
C ALA A 13 47.04 21.03 19.78
N LEU A 14 48.07 20.22 19.46
CA LEU A 14 47.90 18.96 18.73
C LEU A 14 47.15 17.91 19.57
N ILE A 15 47.48 17.78 20.86
CA ILE A 15 46.80 16.86 21.78
C ILE A 15 45.33 17.25 21.96
N ALA A 16 45.03 18.54 22.13
CA ALA A 16 43.66 19.02 22.23
C ALA A 16 42.86 18.77 20.93
N ALA A 17 43.47 18.99 19.77
CA ALA A 17 42.86 18.69 18.48
C ALA A 17 42.62 17.18 18.28
N GLN A 18 43.51 16.32 18.75
CA GLN A 18 43.33 14.86 18.72
C GLN A 18 42.15 14.43 19.60
N ALA A 19 42.09 14.91 20.85
CA ALA A 19 40.98 14.62 21.75
C ALA A 19 39.62 15.10 21.21
N GLN A 20 39.59 16.27 20.54
CA GLN A 20 38.39 16.77 19.88
C GLN A 20 37.99 15.90 18.68
N ASN A 21 38.95 15.45 17.86
CA ASN A 21 38.69 14.55 16.73
C ASN A 21 38.16 13.18 17.20
N GLU A 22 38.68 12.64 18.30
CA GLU A 22 38.17 11.40 18.90
C GLU A 22 36.71 11.58 19.35
N THR A 23 36.41 12.70 20.00
CA THR A 23 35.05 13.04 20.44
C THR A 23 34.09 13.18 19.25
N LEU A 24 34.50 13.88 18.20
CA LEU A 24 33.69 14.06 16.98
C LEU A 24 33.49 12.72 16.25
N THR A 25 34.51 11.87 16.22
CA THR A 25 34.43 10.53 15.62
C THR A 25 33.42 9.66 16.35
N ALA A 26 33.42 9.69 17.68
CA ALA A 26 32.42 9.00 18.50
C ALA A 26 31.00 9.52 18.22
N GLN A 27 30.81 10.84 18.19
CA GLN A 27 29.51 11.44 17.87
C GLN A 27 29.00 11.08 16.46
N ILE A 28 29.90 11.01 15.48
CA ILE A 28 29.56 10.58 14.11
C ILE A 28 29.18 9.10 14.09
N ALA A 29 29.88 8.25 14.84
CA ALA A 29 29.53 6.84 14.95
C ALA A 29 28.13 6.64 15.56
N ASP A 30 27.85 7.32 16.67
CA ASP A 30 26.55 7.27 17.35
C ASP A 30 25.41 7.76 16.44
N LEU A 31 25.65 8.85 15.68
CA LEU A 31 24.67 9.39 14.75
C LEU A 31 24.44 8.44 13.58
N ASN A 32 25.48 7.82 13.04
CA ASN A 32 25.35 6.82 11.98
C ASN A 32 24.56 5.60 12.44
N GLU A 33 24.78 5.12 13.66
CA GLU A 33 24.02 4.00 14.23
C GLU A 33 22.53 4.36 14.36
N LEU A 34 22.22 5.55 14.90
CA LEU A 34 20.84 6.01 15.05
C LEU A 34 20.13 6.16 13.69
N LEU A 35 20.84 6.61 12.66
CA LEU A 35 20.29 6.82 11.33
C LEU A 35 20.19 5.52 10.51
N ALA A 36 21.06 4.54 10.76
CA ALA A 36 21.02 3.25 10.07
C ALA A 36 19.86 2.37 10.56
N LYS A 37 19.55 2.43 11.86
CA LYS A 37 18.57 1.56 12.50
C LYS A 37 17.18 1.51 11.81
N PRO A 38 16.53 2.63 11.44
CA PRO A 38 15.23 2.56 10.75
C PRO A 38 15.31 1.88 9.38
N LEU A 39 16.43 2.07 8.66
CA LEU A 39 16.62 1.44 7.35
C LEU A 39 16.83 -0.06 7.50
N ASP A 40 17.63 -0.48 8.49
CA ASP A 40 17.87 -1.89 8.79
C ASP A 40 16.58 -2.59 9.22
N GLU A 41 15.74 -1.94 10.03
CA GLU A 41 14.42 -2.47 10.42
C GLU A 41 13.48 -2.63 9.21
N ILE A 42 13.43 -1.65 8.30
CA ILE A 42 12.63 -1.75 7.06
C ILE A 42 13.17 -2.87 6.15
N LEU A 43 14.49 -2.98 6.01
CA LEU A 43 15.13 -3.99 5.18
C LEU A 43 14.97 -5.39 5.76
N ALA A 44 14.92 -5.54 7.08
CA ALA A 44 14.65 -6.81 7.75
C ALA A 44 13.27 -7.38 7.38
N GLU A 45 12.27 -6.53 7.14
CA GLU A 45 10.93 -6.96 6.72
C GLU A 45 10.73 -7.00 5.20
N ARG A 46 11.77 -6.71 4.39
CA ARG A 46 11.68 -6.62 2.93
C ARG A 46 11.06 -7.85 2.28
N ASP A 47 11.46 -9.05 2.70
CA ASP A 47 10.97 -10.27 2.07
C ASP A 47 9.51 -10.55 2.40
N LYS A 48 9.07 -10.23 3.63
CA LYS A 48 7.66 -10.24 4.02
C LYS A 48 6.83 -9.27 3.18
N PHE A 49 7.35 -8.08 2.87
CA PHE A 49 6.67 -7.16 1.94
C PHE A 49 6.57 -7.71 0.52
N LYS A 50 7.61 -8.37 0.01
CA LYS A 50 7.56 -9.01 -1.32
C LYS A 50 6.55 -10.15 -1.35
N GLU A 51 6.52 -10.98 -0.33
CA GLU A 51 5.55 -12.08 -0.20
C GLU A 51 4.12 -11.53 -0.15
N ALA A 52 3.87 -10.49 0.65
CA ALA A 52 2.58 -9.83 0.69
C ALA A 52 2.19 -9.25 -0.68
N ALA A 53 3.10 -8.57 -1.37
CA ALA A 53 2.87 -8.03 -2.70
C ALA A 53 2.54 -9.13 -3.73
N ALA A 54 3.30 -10.23 -3.72
CA ALA A 54 3.04 -11.38 -4.59
C ALA A 54 1.68 -12.04 -4.27
N ALA A 55 1.31 -12.15 -2.99
CA ALA A 55 0.01 -12.67 -2.59
C ALA A 55 -1.13 -11.79 -3.08
N TRP A 56 -0.98 -10.46 -3.02
CA TRP A 56 -1.95 -9.51 -3.58
C TRP A 56 -2.06 -9.61 -5.10
N ASP A 57 -0.96 -9.80 -5.81
CA ASP A 57 -0.96 -9.98 -7.27
C ASP A 57 -1.70 -11.27 -7.66
N VAL A 58 -1.39 -12.40 -7.01
CA VAL A 58 -2.08 -13.68 -7.22
C VAL A 58 -3.56 -13.57 -6.88
N PHE A 59 -3.90 -12.91 -5.77
CA PHE A 59 -5.29 -12.67 -5.39
C PHE A 59 -6.02 -11.85 -6.46
N GLY A 60 -5.41 -10.78 -6.95
CA GLY A 60 -5.95 -9.94 -8.02
C GLY A 60 -6.18 -10.73 -9.31
N ALA A 61 -5.23 -11.57 -9.70
CA ALA A 61 -5.35 -12.43 -10.87
C ALA A 61 -6.50 -13.44 -10.72
N MET A 62 -6.62 -14.09 -9.56
CA MET A 62 -7.69 -15.04 -9.27
C MET A 62 -9.06 -14.35 -9.25
N TRP A 63 -9.16 -13.16 -8.66
CA TRP A 63 -10.37 -12.33 -8.67
C TRP A 63 -10.81 -11.98 -10.09
N MET A 64 -9.89 -11.51 -10.94
CA MET A 64 -10.22 -11.17 -12.33
C MET A 64 -10.67 -12.40 -13.13
N LEU A 65 -10.02 -13.55 -12.91
CA LEU A 65 -10.42 -14.80 -13.53
C LEU A 65 -11.82 -15.23 -13.07
N SER A 66 -12.13 -15.17 -11.78
CA SER A 66 -13.44 -15.53 -11.24
C SER A 66 -14.54 -14.61 -11.77
N GLN A 67 -14.30 -13.29 -11.82
CA GLN A 67 -15.23 -12.34 -12.41
C GLN A 67 -15.50 -12.65 -13.89
N ARG A 68 -14.46 -13.00 -14.66
CA ARG A 68 -14.62 -13.37 -16.08
C ARG A 68 -15.39 -14.67 -16.27
N ALA A 69 -15.10 -15.69 -15.45
CA ALA A 69 -15.82 -16.96 -15.50
C ALA A 69 -17.30 -16.78 -15.15
N MET A 70 -17.60 -16.04 -14.08
CA MET A 70 -18.97 -15.72 -13.68
C MET A 70 -19.71 -14.89 -14.74
N LYS A 71 -19.05 -13.89 -15.35
CA LYS A 71 -19.63 -13.13 -16.48
C LYS A 71 -20.01 -14.09 -17.62
N ARG A 72 -19.14 -15.05 -17.97
CA ARG A 72 -19.44 -15.98 -19.06
C ARG A 72 -20.66 -16.84 -18.75
N VAL A 73 -20.76 -17.40 -17.55
CA VAL A 73 -21.92 -18.18 -17.11
C VAL A 73 -23.20 -17.34 -17.15
N ALA A 74 -23.15 -16.09 -16.69
CA ALA A 74 -24.29 -15.19 -16.73
C ALA A 74 -24.78 -14.91 -18.16
N LEU A 75 -23.85 -14.70 -19.11
CA LEU A 75 -24.19 -14.50 -20.51
C LEU A 75 -24.78 -15.76 -21.16
N ASP A 76 -24.25 -16.94 -20.85
CA ASP A 76 -24.79 -18.21 -21.36
C ASP A 76 -26.23 -18.45 -20.87
N LEU A 77 -26.50 -18.15 -19.58
CA LEU A 77 -27.84 -18.22 -19.01
C LEU A 77 -28.79 -17.16 -19.58
N ALA A 78 -28.30 -15.96 -19.84
CA ALA A 78 -29.07 -14.87 -20.45
C ALA A 78 -29.46 -15.20 -21.90
N ALA A 79 -28.51 -15.72 -22.68
CA ALA A 79 -28.76 -16.18 -24.04
C ALA A 79 -29.82 -17.29 -24.09
N ALA A 80 -29.78 -18.24 -23.14
CA ALA A 80 -30.82 -19.27 -23.00
C ALA A 80 -32.22 -18.70 -22.69
N GLN A 81 -32.30 -17.49 -22.12
CA GLN A 81 -33.53 -16.76 -21.83
C GLN A 81 -33.89 -15.71 -22.89
N GLY A 82 -33.10 -15.59 -23.97
CA GLY A 82 -33.30 -14.58 -25.01
C GLY A 82 -32.96 -13.14 -24.59
N VAL A 83 -32.20 -12.97 -23.51
CA VAL A 83 -31.77 -11.66 -23.00
C VAL A 83 -30.42 -11.29 -23.63
N SER A 84 -30.27 -10.03 -24.06
CA SER A 84 -29.03 -9.56 -24.70
C SER A 84 -27.91 -9.27 -23.69
N GLU A 85 -26.66 -9.25 -24.16
CA GLU A 85 -25.52 -8.89 -23.29
C GLU A 85 -25.66 -7.47 -22.74
N GLU A 86 -26.14 -6.52 -23.54
CA GLU A 86 -26.32 -5.12 -23.11
C GLU A 86 -27.29 -5.02 -21.94
N GLU A 87 -28.40 -5.77 -21.98
CA GLU A 87 -29.38 -5.78 -20.90
C GLU A 87 -28.79 -6.41 -19.62
N VAL A 88 -28.02 -7.49 -19.75
CA VAL A 88 -27.31 -8.10 -18.61
C VAL A 88 -26.33 -7.12 -17.97
N VAL A 89 -25.55 -6.41 -18.78
CA VAL A 89 -24.58 -5.41 -18.29
C VAL A 89 -25.30 -4.25 -17.61
N ALA A 90 -26.36 -3.72 -18.21
CA ALA A 90 -27.15 -2.65 -17.62
C ALA A 90 -27.72 -3.06 -16.25
N ARG A 91 -28.30 -4.26 -16.15
CA ARG A 91 -28.81 -4.81 -14.88
C ARG A 91 -27.72 -4.97 -13.84
N ALA A 92 -26.53 -5.46 -14.22
CA ALA A 92 -25.40 -5.59 -13.30
C ALA A 92 -24.92 -4.22 -12.77
N MET A 93 -24.90 -3.18 -13.62
CA MET A 93 -24.55 -1.83 -13.18
C MET A 93 -25.58 -1.23 -12.23
N THR A 94 -26.88 -1.44 -12.47
CA THR A 94 -27.94 -1.00 -11.55
C THR A 94 -27.78 -1.67 -10.20
N LEU A 95 -27.64 -2.99 -10.17
CA LEU A 95 -27.45 -3.75 -8.93
C LEU A 95 -26.21 -3.31 -8.15
N ALA A 96 -25.08 -3.07 -8.83
CA ALA A 96 -23.87 -2.56 -8.19
C ALA A 96 -24.09 -1.16 -7.57
N ASN A 97 -24.81 -0.28 -8.27
CA ASN A 97 -25.16 1.03 -7.74
C ASN A 97 -26.12 0.96 -6.55
N ASP A 98 -27.06 0.02 -6.56
CA ASP A 98 -27.99 -0.19 -5.46
C ASP A 98 -27.24 -0.69 -4.21
N VAL A 99 -26.24 -1.57 -4.34
CA VAL A 99 -25.38 -1.98 -3.21
C VAL A 99 -24.58 -0.80 -2.65
N LEU A 100 -24.07 0.08 -3.52
CA LEU A 100 -23.21 1.18 -3.10
C LEU A 100 -23.98 2.38 -2.53
N ASN A 101 -25.19 2.64 -3.02
CA ASN A 101 -25.96 3.84 -2.72
C ASN A 101 -27.28 3.57 -1.99
N GLY A 102 -27.81 2.35 -2.08
CA GLY A 102 -29.00 1.92 -1.38
C GLY A 102 -28.76 1.63 0.09
N ASP A 103 -29.87 1.49 0.83
CA ASP A 103 -29.87 1.13 2.24
C ASP A 103 -30.12 -0.38 2.39
N GLY A 104 -29.11 -1.12 2.84
CA GLY A 104 -29.22 -2.56 3.11
C GLY A 104 -29.39 -3.48 1.89
N VAL A 105 -29.17 -3.01 0.66
CA VAL A 105 -29.22 -3.86 -0.54
C VAL A 105 -28.02 -4.80 -0.56
N ASP A 106 -28.29 -6.09 -0.48
CA ASP A 106 -27.33 -7.18 -0.71
C ASP A 106 -27.74 -7.94 -1.98
N LEU A 107 -26.75 -8.36 -2.77
CA LEU A 107 -26.97 -9.14 -4.00
C LEU A 107 -27.43 -10.57 -3.72
N GLY A 108 -27.57 -10.93 -2.44
CA GLY A 108 -27.95 -12.25 -1.98
C GLY A 108 -26.85 -13.28 -2.23
N GLY A 109 -27.19 -14.56 -2.05
CA GLY A 109 -26.22 -15.66 -2.09
C GLY A 109 -25.47 -15.83 -0.77
N THR A 110 -24.56 -16.80 -0.72
CA THR A 110 -23.68 -17.02 0.43
C THR A 110 -22.49 -16.06 0.36
N VAL A 111 -22.74 -14.75 0.46
CA VAL A 111 -21.68 -13.77 0.68
C VAL A 111 -21.35 -13.77 2.16
N ALA A 112 -20.09 -13.98 2.50
CA ALA A 112 -19.69 -13.98 3.91
C ALA A 112 -19.84 -12.56 4.48
N LYS A 113 -20.39 -12.43 5.70
CA LYS A 113 -20.56 -11.14 6.39
C LYS A 113 -19.30 -10.25 6.34
N ALA A 114 -18.12 -10.86 6.45
CA ALA A 114 -16.84 -10.17 6.37
C ALA A 114 -16.57 -9.47 5.02
N GLN A 115 -17.11 -9.99 3.91
CA GLN A 115 -17.00 -9.37 2.59
C GLN A 115 -17.87 -8.12 2.47
N LEU A 116 -19.10 -8.16 3.02
CA LEU A 116 -19.97 -6.99 3.10
C LEU A 116 -19.35 -5.89 3.95
N GLU A 117 -18.80 -6.23 5.13
CA GLU A 117 -18.08 -5.30 5.99
C GLU A 117 -16.81 -4.72 5.30
N HIS A 118 -16.16 -5.49 4.43
CA HIS A 118 -15.03 -5.00 3.65
C HIS A 118 -15.45 -4.02 2.54
N ILE A 119 -16.54 -4.31 1.83
CA ILE A 119 -17.15 -3.41 0.84
C ILE A 119 -17.55 -2.10 1.51
N ASP A 120 -18.15 -2.16 2.70
CA ASP A 120 -18.55 -0.98 3.46
C ASP A 120 -17.38 -0.08 3.85
N ARG A 121 -16.27 -0.68 4.31
CA ARG A 121 -15.04 0.07 4.61
C ARG A 121 -14.49 0.82 3.40
N HIS A 122 -14.70 0.32 2.18
CA HIS A 122 -14.19 0.90 0.94
C HIS A 122 -15.27 1.61 0.10
N ARG A 123 -16.49 1.73 0.62
CA ARG A 123 -17.67 2.23 -0.11
C ARG A 123 -17.44 3.61 -0.73
N ALA A 124 -16.76 4.52 -0.02
CA ALA A 124 -16.44 5.86 -0.52
C ALA A 124 -15.52 5.86 -1.75
N PHE A 125 -14.59 4.90 -1.83
CA PHE A 125 -13.71 4.73 -2.97
C PHE A 125 -14.47 4.12 -4.16
N LEU A 126 -15.25 3.06 -3.90
CA LEU A 126 -16.05 2.38 -4.92
C LEU A 126 -17.05 3.33 -5.60
N ARG A 127 -17.75 4.18 -4.82
CA ARG A 127 -18.69 5.18 -5.37
C ARG A 127 -18.08 6.10 -6.43
N LYS A 128 -16.78 6.41 -6.35
CA LYS A 128 -16.10 7.23 -7.37
C LYS A 128 -15.94 6.48 -8.70
N GLN A 129 -15.75 5.17 -8.65
CA GLN A 129 -15.54 4.32 -9.83
C GLN A 129 -16.86 3.94 -10.51
N PHE A 130 -17.95 3.81 -9.74
CA PHE A 130 -19.28 3.46 -10.25
C PHE A 130 -20.18 4.66 -10.56
N ARG A 131 -19.63 5.88 -10.54
CA ARG A 131 -20.37 7.07 -10.96
C ARG A 131 -20.74 6.91 -12.44
N GLN A 132 -22.03 6.77 -12.75
CA GLN A 132 -22.50 6.89 -14.12
C GLN A 132 -22.14 8.29 -14.65
N PRO A 133 -21.82 8.44 -15.96
CA PRO A 133 -21.77 9.75 -16.58
C PRO A 133 -23.12 10.48 -16.44
#